data_AF-A0A127SXK0-F1
#
_entry.id   AF-A0A127SXK0-F1
#
_cell.length_a   1.000
_cell.length_b   1.000
_cell.length_c   1.000
_cell.angle_alpha   90.00
_cell.angle_beta   90.00
_cell.angle_gamma   90.00
#
_symmetry.space_group_name_H-M   'P 1'
#
loop_
_entity.id
_entity.type
_entity.pdbx_description
1 polymer ?
#
loop_
_entity_poly.entity_id
_entity_poly.type
_entity_poly.pdbx_seq_one_letter_code
_entity_poly.pdbx_strand_id
1 'polypeptide(L)'
;MRGSQPSRFLADGSHYDKKRADYAVAFIQALKHTKGRWSGKNFELIAWQEKIIRDLFGTLKADGYRQFTTAYVEIPKKQGKSELAAAIALLLTCADGEERAEVYGCAADRQQASIVFEVAADMIRMSPALAKRVKILSSQ
;
A
#
# COMPACT_ATOMS: atom_id res chain seq x y z
N MET A 1 -19.06 -7.80 -3.44
CA MET A 1 -17.94 -7.18 -4.18
C MET A 1 -17.58 -8.08 -5.34
N ARG A 2 -17.74 -7.63 -6.59
CA ARG A 2 -17.37 -8.43 -7.77
C ARG A 2 -15.85 -8.45 -7.85
N GLY A 3 -15.25 -9.64 -7.75
CA GLY A 3 -13.80 -9.81 -7.78
C GLY A 3 -13.20 -9.11 -8.99
N SER A 4 -12.24 -8.23 -8.75
CA SER A 4 -11.46 -7.63 -9.83
C SER A 4 -10.83 -8.73 -10.67
N GLN A 5 -11.00 -8.69 -11.99
CA GLN A 5 -10.38 -9.69 -12.86
C GLN A 5 -8.85 -9.58 -12.75
N PRO A 6 -8.12 -10.71 -12.72
CA PRO A 6 -6.66 -10.70 -12.75
C PRO A 6 -6.10 -9.87 -13.89
N SER A 7 -4.88 -9.35 -13.74
CA SER A 7 -4.18 -8.70 -14.85
C SER A 7 -4.11 -9.63 -16.07
N ARG A 8 -4.38 -9.07 -17.26
CA ARG A 8 -4.17 -9.78 -18.53
C ARG A 8 -2.70 -10.00 -18.86
N PHE A 9 -1.79 -9.33 -18.15
CA PHE A 9 -0.36 -9.31 -18.41
C PHE A 9 0.38 -10.35 -17.54
N LEU A 10 -0.03 -11.61 -17.64
CA LEU A 10 0.64 -12.72 -16.96
C LEU A 10 1.82 -13.20 -17.81
N ALA A 11 3.00 -13.31 -17.20
CA ALA A 11 4.15 -13.96 -17.81
C ALA A 11 3.98 -15.49 -17.76
N ASP A 12 4.65 -16.21 -18.64
CA ASP A 12 4.58 -17.67 -18.68
C ASP A 12 4.99 -18.27 -17.32
N GLY A 13 4.18 -19.22 -16.83
CA GLY A 13 4.37 -19.84 -15.51
C GLY A 13 3.97 -18.98 -14.31
N SER A 14 3.52 -17.74 -14.52
CA SER A 14 2.97 -16.90 -13.46
C SER A 14 1.48 -17.20 -13.22
N HIS A 15 1.00 -16.95 -12.01
CA HIS A 15 -0.38 -17.20 -11.61
C HIS A 15 -0.90 -16.09 -10.70
N TYR A 16 -2.23 -16.02 -10.57
CA TYR A 16 -2.89 -15.09 -9.67
C TYR A 16 -3.23 -15.77 -8.34
N ASP A 17 -2.65 -15.27 -7.26
CA ASP A 17 -2.99 -15.66 -5.89
C ASP A 17 -3.99 -14.67 -5.27
N LYS A 18 -5.26 -15.10 -5.25
CA LYS A 18 -6.36 -14.34 -4.67
C LYS A 18 -6.17 -14.09 -3.16
N LYS A 19 -5.56 -15.02 -2.41
CA LYS A 19 -5.39 -14.87 -0.96
C LYS A 19 -4.38 -13.78 -0.66
N ARG A 20 -3.25 -13.73 -1.38
CA ARG A 20 -2.27 -12.65 -1.22
C ARG A 20 -2.85 -11.29 -1.63
N ALA A 21 -3.60 -11.24 -2.73
CA ALA A 21 -4.28 -10.03 -3.16
C ALA A 21 -5.31 -9.53 -2.12
N ASP A 22 -6.15 -10.43 -1.61
CA ASP A 22 -7.16 -10.11 -0.60
C ASP A 22 -6.50 -9.67 0.72
N TYR A 23 -5.36 -10.27 1.10
CA TYR A 23 -4.60 -9.87 2.29
C TYR A 23 -4.06 -8.44 2.17
N ALA A 24 -3.43 -8.09 1.04
CA ALA A 24 -2.93 -6.73 0.81
C ALA A 24 -4.05 -5.69 0.83
N VAL A 25 -5.18 -5.98 0.17
CA VAL A 25 -6.37 -5.11 0.18
C VAL A 25 -6.95 -4.98 1.59
N ALA A 26 -7.08 -6.08 2.34
CA ALA A 26 -7.60 -6.07 3.70
C ALA A 26 -6.69 -5.28 4.66
N PHE A 27 -5.37 -5.40 4.52
CA PHE A 27 -4.41 -4.62 5.32
C PHE A 27 -4.61 -3.12 5.09
N ILE A 28 -4.66 -2.68 3.83
CA ILE A 28 -4.82 -1.25 3.50
C ILE A 28 -6.16 -0.73 4.01
N GLN A 29 -7.24 -1.49 3.83
CA GLN A 29 -8.58 -1.08 4.30
C GLN A 29 -8.75 -1.11 5.82
N ALA A 30 -7.86 -1.78 6.55
CA ALA A 30 -7.79 -1.72 8.00
C ALA A 30 -7.08 -0.44 8.51
N LEU A 31 -6.40 0.30 7.64
CA LEU A 31 -5.87 1.63 7.95
C LEU A 31 -6.98 2.68 7.88
N LYS A 32 -6.70 3.86 8.41
CA LYS A 32 -7.63 4.99 8.44
C LYS A 32 -7.15 6.12 7.55
N HIS A 33 -8.10 6.81 6.92
CA HIS A 33 -7.82 8.11 6.30
C HIS A 33 -7.37 9.10 7.38
N THR A 34 -6.36 9.92 7.04
CA THR A 34 -5.75 10.85 8.00
C THR A 34 -6.23 12.29 7.80
N LYS A 35 -6.72 12.65 6.61
CA LYS A 35 -7.00 14.04 6.22
C LYS A 35 -8.47 14.33 5.90
N GLY A 36 -8.86 15.58 6.14
CA GLY A 36 -10.13 16.17 5.72
C GLY A 36 -11.36 15.49 6.30
N ARG A 37 -12.49 15.57 5.57
CA ARG A 37 -13.80 15.02 6.00
C ARG A 37 -13.82 13.51 6.23
N TRP A 38 -12.79 12.80 5.78
CA TRP A 38 -12.68 11.35 5.89
C TRP A 38 -11.77 10.91 7.03
N SER A 39 -11.14 11.84 7.74
CA SER A 39 -10.24 11.52 8.84
C SER A 39 -10.89 10.59 9.87
N GLY A 40 -10.18 9.53 10.26
CA GLY A 40 -10.62 8.52 11.22
C GLY A 40 -11.54 7.43 10.65
N LYS A 41 -12.02 7.57 9.41
CA LYS A 41 -12.77 6.52 8.70
C LYS A 41 -11.81 5.52 8.05
N ASN A 42 -12.29 4.30 7.82
CA ASN A 42 -11.52 3.27 7.13
C ASN A 42 -11.11 3.73 5.73
N PHE A 43 -9.91 3.36 5.32
CA PHE A 43 -9.40 3.66 3.99
C PHE A 43 -9.96 2.66 2.98
N GLU A 44 -11.20 2.85 2.58
CA GLU A 44 -11.84 2.05 1.53
C GLU A 44 -11.19 2.34 0.17
N LEU A 45 -10.60 1.31 -0.44
CA LEU A 45 -9.98 1.43 -1.75
C LEU A 45 -11.09 1.55 -2.81
N ILE A 46 -10.99 2.57 -3.64
CA ILE A 46 -11.84 2.66 -4.84
C ILE A 46 -11.37 1.67 -5.89
N ALA A 47 -12.27 1.28 -6.81
CA ALA A 47 -12.07 0.13 -7.71
C ALA A 47 -10.72 0.13 -8.47
N TRP A 48 -10.25 1.29 -8.94
CA TRP A 48 -8.97 1.37 -9.65
C TRP A 48 -7.75 1.25 -8.70
N GLN A 49 -7.84 1.77 -7.47
CA GLN A 49 -6.76 1.61 -6.47
C GLN A 49 -6.67 0.14 -6.08
N GLU A 50 -7.82 -0.50 -5.82
CA GLU A 50 -7.90 -1.92 -5.51
C GLU A 50 -7.32 -2.77 -6.65
N LYS A 51 -7.60 -2.42 -7.92
CA LYS A 51 -7.00 -3.11 -9.08
C LYS A 51 -5.48 -3.08 -9.05
N ILE A 52 -4.87 -1.91 -8.80
CA ILE A 52 -3.41 -1.76 -8.74
C ILE A 52 -2.83 -2.64 -7.64
N ILE A 53 -3.41 -2.60 -6.44
CA ILE A 53 -2.95 -3.42 -5.30
C ILE A 53 -3.08 -4.91 -5.61
N ARG A 54 -4.22 -5.34 -6.15
CA ARG A 54 -4.44 -6.74 -6.51
C ARG A 54 -3.48 -7.24 -7.57
N ASP A 55 -3.17 -6.41 -8.57
CA ASP A 55 -2.23 -6.80 -9.61
C ASP A 55 -0.81 -6.93 -9.05
N LEU A 56 -0.36 -5.94 -8.26
CA LEU A 56 0.99 -5.91 -7.68
C LEU A 56 1.24 -7.04 -6.67
N PHE A 57 0.29 -7.28 -5.77
CA PHE A 57 0.47 -8.23 -4.67
C PHE A 57 -0.14 -9.61 -4.94
N GLY A 58 -1.01 -9.72 -5.95
CA GLY A 58 -1.67 -10.98 -6.34
C GLY A 58 -1.02 -11.72 -7.49
N THR A 59 -0.18 -11.07 -8.30
CA THR A 59 0.45 -11.72 -9.47
C THR A 59 1.83 -12.25 -9.11
N LEU A 60 1.97 -13.58 -9.08
CA LEU A 60 3.20 -14.26 -8.64
C LEU A 60 3.81 -15.09 -9.76
N LYS A 61 5.14 -15.13 -9.80
CA LYS A 61 5.91 -16.11 -10.56
C LYS A 61 5.82 -17.50 -9.90
N ALA A 62 6.25 -18.54 -10.62
CA ALA A 62 6.29 -19.91 -10.10
C ALA A 62 7.16 -20.08 -8.83
N ASP A 63 8.16 -19.21 -8.64
CA ASP A 63 9.04 -19.17 -7.47
C ASP A 63 8.39 -18.51 -6.23
N GLY A 64 7.15 -18.01 -6.35
CA GLY A 64 6.41 -17.36 -5.27
C GLY A 64 6.73 -15.87 -5.08
N TYR A 65 7.65 -15.30 -5.86
CA TYR A 65 7.92 -13.87 -5.88
C TYR A 65 6.91 -13.12 -6.77
N ARG A 66 6.70 -11.83 -6.49
CA ARG A 66 5.86 -10.96 -7.32
C ARG A 66 6.39 -10.90 -8.75
N GLN A 67 5.48 -11.00 -9.72
CA GLN A 67 5.81 -10.76 -11.12
C GLN A 67 6.05 -9.27 -11.38
N PHE A 68 5.16 -8.41 -10.86
CA PHE A 68 5.30 -6.97 -10.97
C PHE A 68 6.09 -6.43 -9.79
N THR A 69 7.36 -6.10 -10.04
CA THR A 69 8.25 -5.44 -9.06
C THR A 69 8.26 -3.92 -9.23
N THR A 70 7.79 -3.41 -10.37
CA THR A 70 7.71 -1.98 -10.69
C THR A 70 6.31 -1.63 -11.16
N ALA A 71 5.74 -0.55 -10.62
CA ALA A 71 4.49 0.04 -11.10
C ALA A 71 4.69 1.53 -11.37
N TYR A 72 4.24 1.97 -12.54
CA TYR A 72 4.14 3.38 -12.90
C TYR A 72 2.66 3.75 -12.95
N VAL A 73 2.27 4.77 -12.17
CA VAL A 73 0.87 5.17 -12.05
C VAL A 73 0.77 6.69 -12.09
N GLU A 74 0.00 7.21 -13.05
CA GLU A 74 -0.29 8.63 -13.17
C GLU A 74 -1.60 8.95 -12.46
N ILE A 75 -1.51 9.72 -11.37
CA ILE A 75 -2.65 10.03 -10.51
C ILE A 75 -2.81 11.55 -10.42
N PRO A 76 -3.98 12.11 -10.81
CA PRO A 76 -4.20 13.56 -10.73
C PRO A 76 -4.29 14.03 -9.28
N LYS A 77 -4.24 15.36 -9.09
CA LYS A 77 -4.33 15.97 -7.76
C LYS A 77 -5.67 15.62 -7.09
N LYS A 78 -5.64 15.51 -5.74
CA LYS A 78 -6.80 15.21 -4.88
C LYS A 78 -7.43 13.81 -5.03
N GLN A 79 -6.70 12.84 -5.59
CA GLN A 79 -7.15 11.43 -5.69
C GLN A 79 -6.53 10.50 -4.62
N GLY A 80 -6.08 11.05 -3.49
CA GLY A 80 -5.54 10.24 -2.39
C GLY A 80 -4.22 9.52 -2.70
N LYS A 81 -3.39 10.07 -3.61
CA LYS A 81 -2.12 9.44 -4.01
C LYS A 81 -1.13 9.30 -2.85
N SER A 82 -1.05 10.29 -1.96
CA SER A 82 -0.14 10.28 -0.82
C SER A 82 -0.62 9.29 0.24
N GLU A 83 -1.93 9.23 0.48
CA GLU A 83 -2.57 8.21 1.32
C GLU A 83 -2.29 6.80 0.79
N LEU A 84 -2.49 6.56 -0.50
CA LEU A 84 -2.22 5.25 -1.12
C LEU A 84 -0.74 4.87 -1.01
N ALA A 85 0.18 5.80 -1.31
CA ALA A 85 1.61 5.57 -1.18
C ALA A 85 2.03 5.23 0.26
N ALA A 86 1.49 5.95 1.25
CA ALA A 86 1.74 5.67 2.67
C ALA A 86 1.22 4.29 3.09
N ALA A 87 0.02 3.92 2.65
CA ALA A 87 -0.56 2.61 2.95
C ALA A 87 0.26 1.46 2.32
N ILE A 88 0.73 1.62 1.09
CA ILE A 88 1.63 0.65 0.44
C ILE A 88 2.95 0.55 1.19
N ALA A 89 3.55 1.68 1.60
CA ALA A 89 4.80 1.68 2.37
C ALA A 89 4.65 0.93 3.70
N LEU A 90 3.53 1.13 4.41
CA LEU A 90 3.23 0.40 5.64
C LEU A 90 3.00 -1.09 5.41
N LEU A 91 2.32 -1.47 4.33
CA LEU A 91 2.14 -2.88 3.94
C LEU A 91 3.50 -3.54 3.72
N LEU A 92 4.35 -2.94 2.89
CA LEU A 92 5.71 -3.43 2.62
C LEU A 92 6.55 -3.56 3.89
N THR A 93 6.44 -2.59 4.80
CA THR A 93 7.24 -2.55 6.03
C THR A 93 6.75 -3.54 7.09
N CYS A 94 5.43 -3.72 7.22
CA CYS A 94 4.84 -4.39 8.39
C CYS A 94 4.16 -5.72 8.09
N ALA A 95 3.81 -5.99 6.83
CA ALA A 95 2.88 -7.07 6.49
C ALA A 95 3.21 -7.84 5.21
N ASP A 96 4.25 -7.47 4.45
CA ASP A 96 4.63 -8.16 3.20
C ASP A 96 5.43 -9.46 3.42
N GLY A 97 5.77 -9.77 4.68
CA GLY A 97 6.48 -11.00 5.06
C GLY A 97 7.98 -10.97 4.78
N GLU A 98 8.52 -9.84 4.35
CA GLU A 98 9.95 -9.63 4.12
C GLU A 98 10.68 -9.33 5.44
N GLU A 99 11.69 -10.12 5.79
CA GLU A 99 12.50 -9.87 6.97
C GLU A 99 13.46 -8.68 6.72
N ARG A 100 13.53 -7.76 7.69
CA ARG A 100 14.39 -6.56 7.61
C ARG A 100 14.10 -5.70 6.37
N ALA A 101 12.84 -5.60 5.97
CA ALA A 101 12.42 -4.75 4.87
C ALA A 101 12.87 -3.30 5.02
N GLU A 102 13.51 -2.76 3.99
CA GLU A 102 13.86 -1.34 3.88
C GLU A 102 12.97 -0.68 2.82
N VAL A 103 12.13 0.26 3.27
CA VAL A 103 11.16 0.94 2.41
C VAL A 103 11.45 2.44 2.41
N TYR A 104 11.78 2.97 1.24
CA TYR A 104 12.16 4.37 1.07
C TYR A 104 11.09 5.16 0.32
N GLY A 105 10.75 6.34 0.85
CA GLY A 105 9.90 7.32 0.18
C GLY A 105 10.74 8.40 -0.49
N CYS A 106 10.72 8.45 -1.83
CA CYS A 106 11.49 9.42 -2.61
C CYS A 106 10.55 10.45 -3.26
N ALA A 107 10.98 11.71 -3.27
CA ALA A 107 10.28 12.81 -3.95
C ALA A 107 11.29 13.84 -4.46
N ALA A 108 10.80 14.82 -5.23
CA ALA A 108 11.64 15.90 -5.78
C ALA A 108 12.28 16.78 -4.68
N ASP A 109 11.66 16.87 -3.51
CA ASP A 109 12.17 17.60 -2.35
C ASP A 109 11.78 16.93 -1.03
N ARG A 110 12.48 17.30 0.06
CA ARG A 110 12.25 16.75 1.40
C ARG A 110 10.83 17.03 1.91
N GLN A 111 10.24 18.18 1.58
CA GLN A 111 8.90 18.53 2.07
C GLN A 111 7.84 17.59 1.45
N GLN A 112 7.96 17.28 0.15
CA GLN A 112 7.08 16.33 -0.52
C GLN A 112 7.26 14.91 0.03
N ALA A 113 8.50 14.48 0.30
CA ALA A 113 8.76 13.18 0.90
C ALA A 113 8.14 13.10 2.32
N SER A 114 8.28 14.16 3.12
CA SER A 114 7.70 14.26 4.45
C SER A 114 6.17 14.12 4.45
N ILE A 115 5.47 14.55 3.38
CA ILE A 115 4.01 14.40 3.31
C ILE A 115 3.60 12.92 3.39
N VAL A 116 4.30 12.03 2.69
CA VAL A 116 3.98 10.59 2.70
C VAL A 116 4.33 9.98 4.05
N PHE A 117 5.47 10.37 4.62
CA PHE A 117 5.91 9.91 5.94
C PHE A 117 4.92 10.31 7.04
N GLU A 118 4.50 11.57 7.11
CA GLU A 118 3.56 12.03 8.13
C GLU A 118 2.20 11.34 7.99
N VAL A 119 1.74 11.10 6.76
CA VAL A 119 0.51 10.32 6.54
C VAL A 119 0.65 8.90 7.06
N ALA A 120 1.79 8.24 6.83
CA ALA A 120 2.05 6.90 7.36
C ALA A 120 2.14 6.90 8.90
N ALA A 121 2.81 7.89 9.48
CA ALA A 121 2.91 8.08 10.92
C ALA A 121 1.53 8.27 11.57
N ASP A 122 0.66 9.07 10.96
CA ASP A 122 -0.71 9.26 11.42
C ASP A 122 -1.55 7.99 11.30
N MET A 123 -1.41 7.23 10.20
CA MET A 123 -2.06 5.92 10.07
C MET A 123 -1.63 4.95 11.18
N ILE A 124 -0.35 4.94 11.54
CA ILE A 124 0.16 4.15 12.68
C ILE A 124 -0.46 4.62 13.99
N ARG A 125 -0.46 5.93 14.26
CA ARG A 125 -1.06 6.51 15.49
C ARG A 125 -2.54 6.17 15.62
N MET A 126 -3.26 6.12 14.50
CA MET A 126 -4.68 5.77 14.45
C MET A 126 -4.96 4.26 14.51
N SER A 127 -3.93 3.41 14.41
CA SER A 127 -4.05 1.94 14.45
C SER A 127 -3.42 1.38 15.73
N PRO A 128 -4.23 0.97 16.74
CA PRO A 128 -3.71 0.43 18.00
C PRO A 128 -2.79 -0.79 17.82
N ALA A 129 -3.00 -1.58 16.76
CA ALA A 129 -2.17 -2.74 16.44
C ALA A 129 -0.77 -2.32 15.96
N LEU A 130 -0.68 -1.30 15.09
CA LEU A 130 0.59 -0.82 14.57
C LEU A 130 1.32 0.05 15.59
N ALA A 131 0.61 0.92 16.32
CA ALA A 131 1.19 1.79 17.34
C ALA A 131 1.96 1.02 18.44
N LYS A 132 1.53 -0.22 18.76
CA LYS A 132 2.22 -1.08 19.72
C LYS A 132 3.51 -1.74 19.17
N ARG A 133 3.69 -1.75 17.84
CA ARG A 133 4.75 -2.52 17.15
C ARG A 133 5.72 -1.64 16.39
N VAL A 134 5.33 -0.42 16.05
CA VAL A 134 6.12 0.51 15.24
C VAL A 134 6.50 1.72 16.07
N LYS A 135 7.80 2.03 16.11
CA LYS A 135 8.31 3.27 16.70
C LYS A 135 8.49 4.30 15.59
N ILE A 136 7.77 5.42 15.68
CA ILE A 136 7.91 6.53 14.74
C ILE A 136 9.10 7.39 15.18
N LEU A 137 10.05 7.60 14.28
CA LEU A 137 11.20 8.48 14.48
C LEU A 137 11.10 9.64 13.49
N SER A 138 10.82 10.84 13.98
CA SER A 138 10.89 12.05 13.18
C SER A 138 12.34 12.52 13.08
N SER A 139 12.85 12.74 11.87
CA SER A 139 14.09 13.48 11.70
C SER A 139 13.83 14.93 12.08
N GLN A 140 14.60 15.45 13.04
CA GLN A 140 14.72 16.89 13.29
C GLN A 140 15.25 17.61 12.04
#